data_AF-A0A654CAP9-F1
#
_entry.id   AF-A0A654CAP9-F1
#
_cell.length_a   1.000
_cell.length_b   1.000
_cell.length_c   1.000
_cell.angle_alpha   90.00
_cell.angle_beta   90.00
_cell.angle_gamma   90.00
#
_symmetry.space_group_name_H-M   'P 1'
#
loop_
_entity.id
_entity.type
_entity.pdbx_description
1 polymer ?
#
loop_
_entity_poly.entity_id
_entity_poly.type
_entity_poly.pdbx_seq_one_letter_code
_entity_poly.pdbx_strand_id
1 'polypeptide(L)' 'MPYSSLNDLVDVARAQAALDRAWQQLKPGVASADWERERSRLAYIIAAFAMVAMDEDDLVDRALERFKRPSP' A
#
# COMPACT_ATOMS: atom_id res chain seq x y z
N MET A 1 -2.70 1.86 13.20
CA MET A 1 -3.84 1.65 12.27
C MET A 1 -3.48 2.38 10.97
N PRO A 2 -3.32 1.68 9.84
CA PRO A 2 -3.13 2.36 8.55
C PRO A 2 -4.40 3.18 8.22
N TYR A 3 -4.20 4.33 7.56
CA TYR A 3 -5.27 5.24 7.11
C TYR A 3 -5.96 6.12 8.16
N SER A 4 -5.63 6.02 9.45
CA SER A 4 -6.19 6.92 10.47
C SER A 4 -5.82 8.40 10.26
N SER A 5 -4.84 8.68 9.40
CA SER A 5 -4.43 10.02 8.99
C SER A 5 -5.18 10.54 7.75
N LEU A 6 -6.01 9.72 7.10
CA LEU A 6 -6.81 10.13 5.96
C LEU A 6 -8.16 10.65 6.46
N ASN A 7 -8.50 11.89 6.06
CA ASN A 7 -9.69 12.58 6.57
C ASN A 7 -10.91 12.47 5.64
N ASP A 8 -10.70 12.07 4.37
CA ASP A 8 -11.76 11.87 3.38
C ASP A 8 -12.02 10.37 3.14
N LEU A 9 -13.28 9.97 3.10
CA LEU A 9 -13.71 8.61 2.75
C LEU A 9 -13.26 8.23 1.33
N VAL A 10 -13.17 9.18 0.41
CA VAL A 10 -12.66 8.96 -0.95
C VAL A 10 -11.18 8.59 -0.93
N ASP A 11 -10.37 9.26 -0.09
CA ASP A 11 -8.95 8.93 0.06
C ASP A 11 -8.77 7.54 0.69
N VAL A 12 -9.60 7.18 1.67
CA VAL A 12 -9.60 5.85 2.29
C VAL A 12 -9.94 4.77 1.26
N ALA A 13 -11.00 4.99 0.46
CA ALA A 13 -11.41 4.04 -0.59
C ALA A 13 -10.30 3.86 -1.63
N ARG A 14 -9.68 4.95 -2.08
CA ARG A 14 -8.54 4.92 -3.03
C ARG A 14 -7.34 4.16 -2.44
N ALA A 15 -7.01 4.41 -1.18
CA ALA A 15 -5.92 3.72 -0.50
C ALA A 15 -6.20 2.21 -0.34
N GLN A 16 -7.44 1.82 -0.06
CA GLN A 16 -7.84 0.41 -0.01
C GLN A 16 -7.74 -0.26 -1.38
N ALA A 17 -8.23 0.39 -2.44
CA ALA A 17 -8.13 -0.12 -3.81
C ALA A 17 -6.66 -0.28 -4.25
N ALA A 18 -5.83 0.72 -3.98
CA ALA A 18 -4.39 0.66 -4.25
C ALA A 18 -3.69 -0.47 -3.48
N LEU A 19 -4.05 -0.68 -2.19
CA LEU A 19 -3.52 -1.79 -1.40
C LEU A 19 -3.89 -3.15 -2.02
N ASP A 20 -5.12 -3.33 -2.46
CA ASP A 20 -5.56 -4.59 -3.07
C ASP A 20 -4.83 -4.86 -4.39
N ARG A 21 -4.73 -3.84 -5.25
CA ARG A 21 -4.01 -3.94 -6.53
C ARG A 21 -2.52 -4.23 -6.34
N ALA A 22 -1.85 -3.49 -5.46
CA ALA A 22 -0.43 -3.70 -5.17
C ALA A 22 -0.20 -5.09 -4.51
N TRP A 23 -1.09 -5.51 -3.62
CA TRP A 23 -0.99 -6.82 -2.97
C TRP A 23 -1.16 -7.98 -3.95
N GLN A 24 -2.08 -7.89 -4.90
CA GLN A 24 -2.25 -8.92 -5.94
C GLN A 24 -0.97 -9.15 -6.75
N GLN A 25 -0.19 -8.09 -6.99
CA GLN A 25 1.10 -8.20 -7.69
C GLN A 25 2.20 -8.82 -6.83
N LEU A 26 2.23 -8.52 -5.53
CA LEU A 26 3.29 -8.99 -4.62
C LEU A 26 3.02 -10.40 -4.07
N LYS A 27 1.75 -10.73 -3.79
CA LYS A 27 1.34 -11.98 -3.13
C LYS A 27 1.95 -13.26 -3.73
N PRO A 28 2.07 -13.43 -5.06
CA PRO A 28 2.69 -14.62 -5.64
C PRO A 28 4.16 -14.82 -5.26
N GLY A 29 4.88 -13.75 -4.90
CA GLY A 29 6.28 -13.79 -4.49
C GLY A 29 6.51 -13.80 -2.97
N VAL A 30 5.45 -13.75 -2.15
CA VAL A 30 5.54 -13.73 -0.69
C VAL A 30 5.09 -15.09 -0.14
N ALA A 31 5.89 -15.66 0.78
CA ALA A 31 5.52 -16.88 1.49
C ALA A 31 4.20 -16.70 2.25
N SER A 32 3.33 -17.72 2.26
CA SER A 32 2.01 -17.62 2.90
C SER A 32 2.07 -17.27 4.39
N ALA A 33 3.10 -17.75 5.10
CA ALA A 33 3.36 -17.41 6.50
C ALA A 33 3.62 -15.90 6.72
N ASP A 34 4.05 -15.18 5.69
CA ASP A 34 4.41 -13.77 5.74
C ASP A 34 3.32 -12.85 5.20
N TRP A 35 2.22 -13.39 4.67
CA TRP A 35 1.19 -12.61 3.98
C TRP A 35 0.59 -11.48 4.82
N GLU A 36 0.22 -11.77 6.06
CA GLU A 36 -0.37 -10.77 6.95
C GLU A 36 0.63 -9.66 7.29
N ARG A 37 1.88 -10.03 7.58
CA ARG A 37 2.96 -9.08 7.89
C ARG A 37 3.25 -8.17 6.71
N GLU A 38 3.48 -8.74 5.53
CA GLU A 38 3.83 -7.97 4.34
C GLU A 38 2.67 -7.14 3.82
N ARG A 39 1.43 -7.65 3.89
CA ARG A 39 0.24 -6.87 3.55
C ARG A 39 0.04 -5.70 4.52
N SER A 40 0.28 -5.89 5.81
CA SER A 40 0.23 -4.81 6.80
C SER A 40 1.32 -3.76 6.53
N ARG A 41 2.55 -4.19 6.24
CA ARG A 41 3.64 -3.30 5.83
C ARG A 41 3.27 -2.49 4.59
N LEU A 42 2.69 -3.13 3.58
CA LEU A 42 2.21 -2.46 2.36
C LEU A 42 1.14 -1.42 2.66
N ALA A 43 0.19 -1.70 3.56
CA ALA A 43 -0.85 -0.73 3.96
C ALA A 43 -0.26 0.54 4.59
N TYR A 44 0.79 0.42 5.41
CA TYR A 44 1.50 1.60 5.94
C TYR A 44 2.23 2.39 4.86
N ILE A 45 2.82 1.71 3.88
CA ILE A 45 3.46 2.36 2.74
C ILE A 45 2.43 3.13 1.91
N ILE A 46 1.29 2.50 1.58
CA ILE A 46 0.17 3.15 0.87
C ILE A 46 -0.29 4.38 1.63
N ALA A 47 -0.52 4.28 2.95
CA ALA A 47 -0.96 5.41 3.76
C ALA A 47 0.05 6.59 3.73
N ALA A 48 1.35 6.29 3.69
CA ALA A 48 2.40 7.31 3.62
C ALA A 48 2.43 8.06 2.27
N PHE A 49 1.97 7.42 1.18
CA PHE A 49 1.93 8.03 -0.15
C PHE A 49 0.55 8.57 -0.56
N ALA A 50 -0.51 8.20 0.16
CA ALA A 50 -1.89 8.54 -0.21
C ALA A 50 -2.16 10.04 -0.39
N MET A 51 -1.45 10.91 0.35
CA MET A 51 -1.59 12.37 0.25
C MET A 51 -0.73 13.03 -0.83
N VAL A 52 0.27 12.33 -1.37
CA VAL A 52 1.22 12.86 -2.36
C VAL A 52 1.07 12.24 -3.75
N ALA A 53 0.40 11.10 -3.84
CA ALA A 53 0.09 10.48 -5.12
C ALA A 53 -1.01 11.26 -5.86
N MET A 54 -0.85 11.39 -7.17
CA MET A 54 -1.81 12.12 -8.01
C MET A 54 -3.12 11.35 -8.21
N ASP A 55 -3.01 10.03 -8.34
CA ASP A 55 -4.12 9.11 -8.55
C ASP A 55 -3.82 7.73 -7.94
N GLU A 56 -4.70 6.77 -8.16
CA GLU A 56 -4.55 5.40 -7.67
C GLU A 56 -3.36 4.66 -8.30
N ASP A 57 -3.09 4.88 -9.59
CA ASP A 57 -2.02 4.18 -10.31
C ASP A 57 -0.64 4.67 -9.82
N ASP A 58 -0.47 5.99 -9.70
CA ASP A 58 0.73 6.61 -9.11
C ASP A 58 0.94 6.13 -7.65
N LEU A 59 -0.15 5.96 -6.89
CA LEU A 59 -0.08 5.45 -5.53
C LEU A 59 0.42 3.99 -5.48
N VAL A 60 -0.07 3.14 -6.38
CA VAL A 60 0.38 1.74 -6.51
C VAL A 60 1.86 1.69 -6.88
N ASP A 61 2.29 2.44 -7.89
CA ASP A 61 3.67 2.42 -8.38
C ASP A 61 4.66 2.86 -7.29
N ARG A 62 4.38 3.96 -6.60
CA ARG A 62 5.20 4.45 -5.48
C ARG A 62 5.26 3.43 -4.33
N ALA A 63 4.13 2.82 -4.01
CA ALA A 63 4.08 1.83 -2.94
C ALA A 63 4.91 0.58 -3.27
N LEU A 64 4.82 0.08 -4.51
CA LEU A 64 5.60 -1.06 -4.99
C LEU A 64 7.11 -0.74 -5.00
N GLU A 65 7.49 0.45 -5.46
CA GLU A 65 8.89 0.89 -5.44
C GLU A 65 9.43 0.92 -4.00
N ARG A 66 8.69 1.53 -3.07
CA ARG A 66 9.09 1.63 -1.66
C ARG A 66 9.11 0.26 -0.97
N PHE A 67 8.21 -0.64 -1.33
CA PHE A 67 8.12 -2.00 -0.75
C PHE A 67 9.36 -2.83 -1.09
N LYS A 68 9.85 -2.72 -2.33
CA LYS A 68 11.06 -3.41 -2.83
C LYS A 68 12.34 -2.89 -2.19
N ARG A 69 12.37 -1.63 -1.74
CA ARG A 69 13.52 -1.08 -1.02
C ARG A 69 13.59 -1.68 0.39
N PRO A 70 14.73 -2.27 0.80
CA PRO A 70 14.94 -2.62 2.20
C PRO A 70 14.79 -1.35 3.02
N SER A 71 14.00 -1.41 4.09
CA SER A 71 14.01 -0.31 5.07
C SER A 71 15.43 -0.23 5.65
N PRO A 72 16.06 0.96 5.71
CA PRO A 72 17.36 1.12 6.35
C PRO A 72 17.32 0.76 7.83
#